data_AF-A0A7V0YV64-F1
#
_entry.id   AF-A0A7V0YV64-F1
#
_cell.length_a   1.000
_cell.length_b   1.000
_cell.length_c   1.000
_cell.angle_alpha   90.00
_cell.angle_beta   90.00
_cell.angle_gamma   90.00
#
_symmetry.space_group_name_H-M   'P 1'
#
loop_
_entity.id
_entity.type
_entity.pdbx_description
1 polymer ?
#
loop_
_entity_poly.entity_id
_entity_poly.type
_entity_poly.pdbx_seq_one_letter_code
_entity_poly.pdbx_strand_id
1 'polypeptide(L)'
;LKDIRKTANDYINDRLEMINQKASQIANYNAKIQIIESSGQEASNLRDKRDMFLDELSKLINISTIERDNGTIAVFIGGRAIVEDNIFNPIKANNISLGGMVVTNLVWAEDFSKVEVNNGEIAGLIQTRDETISNLIGKFDQLSQTLINSVNKIHNSGFGLDGISGRDFFSGTGASDIKVNDDATTGMIGHPERIAASQNGEVGNNQIALDIAKLSDVRVALDGTIIDNVNSINISKFYSETVNSFGTDVKLSNMMLESVQMIVSDLEERKESVSGVSLDEEMTELIRLQKAYESAAKYMSVINEMLDTLMQIGG
;
A
#
# COMPACT_ATOMS: atom_id res chain seq x y z
N LEU A 1 3.83 -15.47 -0.72
CA LEU A 1 4.57 -14.22 -0.38
C LEU A 1 5.01 -13.45 -1.62
N LYS A 2 5.74 -14.06 -2.58
CA LYS A 2 6.12 -13.40 -3.83
C LYS A 2 4.91 -12.87 -4.61
N ASP A 3 3.83 -13.66 -4.70
CA ASP A 3 2.59 -13.20 -5.35
C ASP A 3 1.94 -12.03 -4.62
N ILE A 4 1.87 -12.08 -3.28
CA ILE A 4 1.33 -10.98 -2.47
C ILE A 4 2.16 -9.71 -2.67
N ARG A 5 3.50 -9.83 -2.73
CA ARG A 5 4.40 -8.71 -3.02
C ARG A 5 4.11 -8.10 -4.39
N LYS A 6 3.87 -8.95 -5.40
CA LYS A 6 3.47 -8.52 -6.75
C LYS A 6 2.12 -7.82 -6.73
N THR A 7 1.11 -8.37 -6.06
CA THR A 7 -0.20 -7.74 -5.91
C THR A 7 -0.11 -6.36 -5.25
N ALA A 8 0.71 -6.22 -4.19
CA ALA A 8 0.94 -4.91 -3.58
C ALA A 8 1.59 -3.92 -4.57
N ASN A 9 2.50 -4.39 -5.42
CA ASN A 9 3.08 -3.57 -6.48
C ASN A 9 2.05 -3.14 -7.53
N ASP A 10 1.16 -4.04 -7.91
CA ASP A 10 0.08 -3.75 -8.86
C ASP A 10 -0.88 -2.69 -8.27
N TYR A 11 -1.25 -2.81 -7.00
CA TYR A 11 -2.03 -1.78 -6.30
C TYR A 11 -1.32 -0.43 -6.22
N ILE A 12 0.00 -0.39 -6.07
CA ILE A 12 0.75 0.89 -6.12
C ILE A 12 0.60 1.57 -7.49
N ASN A 13 0.62 0.81 -8.58
CA ASN A 13 0.38 1.36 -9.92
C ASN A 13 -1.06 1.90 -10.04
N ASP A 14 -2.05 1.14 -9.59
CA ASP A 14 -3.46 1.57 -9.61
C ASP A 14 -3.66 2.86 -8.79
N ARG A 15 -3.07 2.94 -7.59
CA ARG A 15 -3.15 4.13 -6.74
C ARG A 15 -2.44 5.33 -7.34
N LEU A 16 -1.32 5.14 -8.02
CA LEU A 16 -0.66 6.19 -8.78
C LEU A 16 -1.58 6.76 -9.88
N GLU A 17 -2.26 5.90 -10.64
CA GLU A 17 -3.22 6.35 -11.66
C GLU A 17 -4.36 7.14 -11.03
N MET A 18 -4.94 6.65 -9.94
CA MET A 18 -5.99 7.36 -9.20
C MET A 18 -5.51 8.72 -8.69
N ILE A 19 -4.32 8.81 -8.09
CA ILE A 19 -3.73 10.08 -7.61
C ILE A 19 -3.66 11.11 -8.75
N ASN A 20 -3.11 10.71 -9.90
CA ASN A 20 -2.99 11.59 -11.06
C ASN A 20 -4.37 12.02 -11.59
N GLN A 21 -5.34 11.10 -11.63
CA GLN A 21 -6.70 11.43 -12.06
C GLN A 21 -7.35 12.46 -11.12
N LYS A 22 -7.28 12.26 -9.80
CA LYS A 22 -7.86 13.17 -8.80
C LYS A 22 -7.19 14.54 -8.84
N ALA A 23 -5.87 14.59 -8.89
CA ALA A 23 -5.12 15.85 -9.01
C ALA A 23 -5.45 16.61 -10.30
N SER A 24 -5.58 15.91 -11.43
CA SER A 24 -6.02 16.50 -12.69
C SER A 24 -7.45 17.07 -12.61
N GLN A 25 -8.38 16.36 -11.94
CA GLN A 25 -9.72 16.90 -11.69
C GLN A 25 -9.68 18.16 -10.82
N ILE A 26 -8.89 18.17 -9.74
CA ILE A 26 -8.72 19.35 -8.87
C ILE A 26 -8.24 20.55 -9.69
N ALA A 27 -7.23 20.37 -10.54
CA ALA A 27 -6.74 21.44 -11.43
C ALA A 27 -7.84 21.94 -12.40
N ASN A 28 -8.67 21.03 -12.93
CA ASN A 28 -9.81 21.39 -13.79
C ASN A 28 -10.88 22.20 -13.03
N TYR A 29 -11.21 21.82 -11.80
CA TYR A 29 -12.16 22.57 -10.97
C TYR A 29 -11.58 23.92 -10.53
N ASN A 30 -10.30 23.99 -10.19
CA ASN A 30 -9.62 25.27 -9.92
C ASN A 30 -9.76 26.24 -11.11
N ALA A 31 -9.58 25.75 -12.35
CA ALA A 31 -9.76 26.60 -13.54
C ALA A 31 -11.20 27.14 -13.66
N LYS A 32 -12.21 26.30 -13.41
CA LYS A 32 -13.63 26.70 -13.47
C LYS A 32 -14.01 27.67 -12.35
N ILE A 33 -13.55 27.40 -11.13
CA ILE A 33 -13.76 28.26 -9.95
C ILE A 33 -13.16 29.63 -10.21
N GLN A 34 -11.90 29.68 -10.66
CA GLN A 34 -11.21 30.92 -10.97
C GLN A 34 -11.98 31.78 -11.98
N ILE A 35 -12.57 31.18 -13.02
CA ILE A 35 -13.39 31.91 -14.01
C ILE A 35 -14.63 32.54 -13.35
N ILE A 36 -15.37 31.78 -12.53
CA ILE A 36 -16.60 32.26 -11.88
C ILE A 36 -16.27 33.32 -10.82
N GLU A 37 -15.30 33.08 -9.97
CA GLU A 37 -14.95 33.98 -8.86
C GLU A 37 -14.23 35.24 -9.34
N SER A 38 -13.53 35.20 -10.48
CA SER A 38 -13.02 36.42 -11.12
C SER A 38 -14.13 37.39 -11.57
N SER A 39 -15.37 36.91 -11.73
CA SER A 39 -16.55 37.73 -12.03
C SER A 39 -17.29 38.22 -10.77
N GLY A 40 -16.78 37.90 -9.57
CA GLY A 40 -17.38 38.23 -8.28
C GLY A 40 -18.54 37.33 -7.86
N GLN A 41 -18.78 36.24 -8.57
CA GLN A 41 -19.78 35.22 -8.22
C GLN A 41 -19.13 34.09 -7.41
N GLU A 42 -19.85 33.52 -6.46
CA GLU A 42 -19.35 32.38 -5.68
C GLU A 42 -19.56 31.06 -6.44
N ALA A 43 -18.54 30.21 -6.46
CA ALA A 43 -18.57 28.93 -7.16
C ALA A 43 -18.80 27.73 -6.21
N SER A 44 -19.70 27.84 -5.23
CA SER A 44 -19.84 26.89 -4.11
C SER A 44 -19.98 25.43 -4.57
N ASN A 45 -20.89 25.15 -5.53
CA ASN A 45 -21.06 23.80 -6.09
C ASN A 45 -19.79 23.21 -6.74
N LEU A 46 -18.90 24.05 -7.28
CA LEU A 46 -17.63 23.60 -7.85
C LEU A 46 -16.57 23.41 -6.79
N ARG A 47 -16.58 24.24 -5.73
CA ARG A 47 -15.74 24.06 -4.54
C ARG A 47 -16.06 22.73 -3.86
N ASP A 48 -17.34 22.40 -3.68
CA ASP A 48 -17.75 21.11 -3.08
C ASP A 48 -17.20 19.91 -3.86
N LYS A 49 -17.28 19.95 -5.19
CA LYS A 49 -16.74 18.89 -6.05
C LYS A 49 -15.22 18.81 -5.98
N ARG A 50 -14.52 19.95 -5.97
CA ARG A 50 -13.06 19.99 -5.77
C ARG A 50 -12.68 19.40 -4.42
N ASP A 51 -13.40 19.78 -3.37
CA ASP A 51 -13.10 19.40 -2.00
C ASP A 51 -13.37 17.89 -1.77
N MET A 52 -14.38 17.32 -2.45
CA MET A 52 -14.55 15.87 -2.55
C MET A 52 -13.33 15.19 -3.17
N PHE A 53 -12.78 15.72 -4.27
CA PHE A 53 -11.57 15.16 -4.87
C PHE A 53 -10.32 15.35 -4.00
N LEU A 54 -10.23 16.44 -3.24
CA LEU A 54 -9.17 16.67 -2.25
C LEU A 54 -9.24 15.63 -1.12
N ASP A 55 -10.45 15.37 -0.61
CA ASP A 55 -10.67 14.35 0.41
C ASP A 55 -10.27 12.95 -0.09
N GLU A 56 -10.75 12.56 -1.29
CA GLU A 56 -10.37 11.30 -1.93
C GLU A 56 -8.86 11.20 -2.16
N LEU A 57 -8.20 12.28 -2.60
CA LEU A 57 -6.76 12.30 -2.82
C LEU A 57 -6.00 12.13 -1.49
N SER A 58 -6.47 12.75 -0.40
CA SER A 58 -5.84 12.68 0.93
C SER A 58 -5.81 11.26 1.50
N LYS A 59 -6.80 10.42 1.14
CA LYS A 59 -6.85 8.99 1.50
C LYS A 59 -5.77 8.18 0.78
N LEU A 60 -5.43 8.57 -0.45
CA LEU A 60 -4.45 7.86 -1.27
C LEU A 60 -3.01 8.22 -0.90
N ILE A 61 -2.74 9.50 -0.69
CA ILE A 61 -1.40 10.04 -0.44
C ILE A 61 -1.47 11.27 0.47
N ASN A 62 -0.43 11.44 1.29
CA ASN A 62 -0.30 12.62 2.12
C ASN A 62 -0.22 13.91 1.28
N ILE A 63 -1.19 14.80 1.45
CA ILE A 63 -1.24 16.11 0.81
C ILE A 63 -1.24 17.24 1.84
N SER A 64 -0.82 18.42 1.40
CA SER A 64 -1.07 19.68 2.08
C SER A 64 -1.61 20.69 1.07
N THR A 65 -2.46 21.61 1.52
CA THR A 65 -3.17 22.54 0.64
C THR A 65 -2.96 23.98 1.07
N ILE A 66 -2.96 24.89 0.10
CA ILE A 66 -2.95 26.34 0.32
C ILE A 66 -4.00 26.94 -0.61
N GLU A 67 -5.03 27.55 -0.03
CA GLU A 67 -6.02 28.33 -0.77
C GLU A 67 -5.50 29.74 -1.04
N ARG A 68 -5.80 30.27 -2.22
CA ARG A 68 -5.39 31.60 -2.68
C ARG A 68 -6.60 32.53 -2.79
N ASP A 69 -6.36 33.83 -2.77
CA ASP A 69 -7.40 34.88 -2.83
C ASP A 69 -8.28 34.81 -4.10
N ASN A 70 -7.80 34.16 -5.16
CA ASN A 70 -8.52 33.95 -6.42
C ASN A 70 -9.38 32.67 -6.43
N GLY A 71 -9.52 32.00 -5.29
CA GLY A 71 -10.31 30.78 -5.10
C GLY A 71 -9.64 29.49 -5.52
N THR A 72 -8.44 29.52 -6.11
CA THR A 72 -7.70 28.29 -6.44
C THR A 72 -7.04 27.69 -5.21
N ILE A 73 -6.82 26.37 -5.24
CA ILE A 73 -6.05 25.66 -4.23
C ILE A 73 -4.78 25.08 -4.84
N ALA A 74 -3.63 25.40 -4.26
CA ALA A 74 -2.39 24.67 -4.49
C ALA A 74 -2.35 23.42 -3.61
N VAL A 75 -1.95 22.28 -4.19
CA VAL A 75 -1.87 20.99 -3.52
C VAL A 75 -0.43 20.48 -3.60
N PHE A 76 0.15 20.13 -2.46
CA PHE A 76 1.54 19.70 -2.34
C PHE A 76 1.64 18.27 -1.82
N ILE A 77 2.58 17.50 -2.39
CA ILE A 77 3.00 16.18 -1.94
C ILE A 77 4.50 16.26 -1.64
N GLY A 78 4.91 15.92 -0.42
CA GLY A 78 6.33 15.92 -0.04
C GLY A 78 7.03 17.28 -0.22
N GLY A 79 6.28 18.39 -0.13
CA GLY A 79 6.79 19.75 -0.32
C GLY A 79 6.81 20.26 -1.76
N ARG A 80 6.38 19.46 -2.76
CA ARG A 80 6.27 19.89 -4.17
C ARG A 80 4.82 19.87 -4.64
N ALA A 81 4.45 20.89 -5.43
CA ALA A 81 3.08 21.05 -5.92
C ALA A 81 2.72 19.98 -6.97
N ILE A 82 1.72 19.14 -6.67
CA ILE A 82 1.05 18.29 -7.67
C ILE A 82 -0.02 19.07 -8.43
N VAL A 83 -0.63 20.06 -7.78
CA VAL A 83 -1.52 21.04 -8.42
C VAL A 83 -1.08 22.43 -8.00
N GLU A 84 -0.84 23.29 -8.98
CA GLU A 84 -0.57 24.71 -8.77
C GLU A 84 -1.54 25.52 -9.62
N ASP A 85 -2.46 26.24 -8.97
CA ASP A 85 -3.59 26.89 -9.64
C ASP A 85 -4.38 25.91 -10.51
N ASN A 86 -4.35 26.08 -11.82
CA ASN A 86 -5.00 25.22 -12.81
C ASN A 86 -4.03 24.26 -13.51
N ILE A 87 -2.79 24.17 -13.03
CA ILE A 87 -1.74 23.32 -13.60
C ILE A 87 -1.62 22.05 -12.77
N PHE A 88 -1.70 20.91 -13.44
CA PHE A 88 -1.45 19.60 -12.86
C PHE A 88 -0.06 19.10 -13.26
N ASN A 89 0.74 18.73 -12.25
CA ASN A 89 2.09 18.19 -12.40
C ASN A 89 2.07 16.67 -12.13
N PRO A 90 2.11 15.81 -13.17
CA PRO A 90 1.93 14.38 -12.98
C PRO A 90 3.09 13.69 -12.26
N ILE A 91 2.75 12.63 -11.55
CA ILE A 91 3.70 11.63 -11.03
C ILE A 91 3.70 10.44 -12.00
N LYS A 92 4.83 9.75 -12.15
CA LYS A 92 4.94 8.54 -12.98
C LYS A 92 5.62 7.40 -12.23
N ALA A 93 5.34 6.19 -12.72
CA ALA A 93 6.02 4.98 -12.30
C ALA A 93 7.46 4.99 -12.84
N ASN A 94 8.41 4.74 -11.95
CA ASN A 94 9.78 4.39 -12.28
C ASN A 94 10.03 2.95 -11.84
N ASN A 95 10.03 2.05 -12.83
CA ASN A 95 10.14 0.61 -12.59
C ASN A 95 11.60 0.20 -12.46
N ILE A 96 11.96 -0.42 -11.34
CA ILE A 96 13.29 -0.97 -11.09
C ILE A 96 13.21 -2.49 -10.93
N SER A 97 14.24 -3.21 -11.38
CA SER A 97 14.34 -4.65 -11.13
C SER A 97 15.08 -4.90 -9.82
N LEU A 98 14.40 -5.48 -8.84
CA LEU A 98 14.96 -5.79 -7.53
C LEU A 98 14.65 -7.25 -7.17
N GLY A 99 15.69 -8.09 -7.05
CA GLY A 99 15.53 -9.49 -6.65
C GLY A 99 14.65 -10.32 -7.60
N GLY A 100 14.75 -10.07 -8.92
CA GLY A 100 13.96 -10.76 -9.94
C GLY A 100 12.50 -10.29 -10.06
N MET A 101 12.13 -9.22 -9.35
CA MET A 101 10.80 -8.61 -9.42
C MET A 101 10.92 -7.17 -9.93
N VAL A 102 9.98 -6.75 -10.78
CA VAL A 102 9.81 -5.34 -11.15
C VAL A 102 9.06 -4.63 -10.03
N VAL A 103 9.66 -3.58 -9.49
CA VAL A 103 9.16 -2.77 -8.38
C VAL A 103 8.91 -1.35 -8.87
N THR A 104 7.71 -0.83 -8.59
CA THR A 104 7.29 0.53 -8.95
C THR A 104 7.72 1.52 -7.86
N ASN A 105 8.54 2.50 -8.23
CA ASN A 105 8.78 3.70 -7.43
C ASN A 105 8.09 4.92 -8.05
N LEU A 106 7.74 5.91 -7.23
CA LEU A 106 7.08 7.12 -7.70
C LEU A 106 8.11 8.24 -7.94
N VAL A 107 8.04 8.85 -9.12
CA VAL A 107 8.87 10.00 -9.48
C VAL A 107 8.06 11.10 -10.14
N TRP A 108 8.45 12.35 -9.97
CA TRP A 108 7.86 13.48 -10.68
C TRP A 108 8.10 13.34 -12.19
N ALA A 109 7.07 13.59 -13.00
CA ALA A 109 7.18 13.39 -14.43
C ALA A 109 8.16 14.34 -15.10
N GLU A 110 8.26 15.56 -14.58
CA GLU A 110 9.08 16.67 -15.11
C GLU A 110 10.59 16.37 -15.06
N ASP A 111 11.10 15.94 -13.91
CA ASP A 111 12.55 15.85 -13.65
C ASP A 111 13.00 14.48 -13.13
N PHE A 112 12.08 13.51 -13.00
CA PHE A 112 12.34 12.18 -12.45
C PHE A 112 12.83 12.17 -10.99
N SER A 113 12.71 13.28 -10.26
CA SER A 113 12.99 13.31 -8.82
C SER A 113 12.02 12.42 -8.05
N LYS A 114 12.49 11.81 -6.96
CA LYS A 114 11.70 10.91 -6.12
C LYS A 114 10.53 11.67 -5.49
N VAL A 115 9.36 11.04 -5.46
CA VAL A 115 8.23 11.52 -4.65
C VAL A 115 8.39 11.01 -3.22
N GLU A 116 8.41 11.94 -2.26
CA GLU A 116 8.42 11.58 -0.85
C GLU A 116 7.01 11.21 -0.38
N VAL A 117 6.84 9.93 -0.04
CA VAL A 117 5.57 9.31 0.36
C VAL A 117 5.68 8.90 1.81
N ASN A 118 5.04 9.67 2.69
CA ASN A 118 5.12 9.44 4.14
C ASN A 118 3.84 8.85 4.75
N ASN A 119 2.69 9.02 4.08
CA ASN A 119 1.40 8.58 4.60
C ASN A 119 0.38 8.38 3.46
N GLY A 120 -0.79 7.85 3.80
CA GLY A 120 -1.84 7.45 2.87
C GLY A 120 -1.73 5.99 2.46
N GLU A 121 -2.71 5.50 1.73
CA GLU A 121 -2.79 4.10 1.31
C GLU A 121 -1.53 3.64 0.55
N ILE A 122 -0.98 4.50 -0.31
CA ILE A 122 0.19 4.17 -1.11
C ILE A 122 1.46 3.99 -0.27
N ALA A 123 1.58 4.72 0.85
CA ALA A 123 2.67 4.53 1.81
C ALA A 123 2.58 3.15 2.47
N GLY A 124 1.38 2.75 2.90
CA GLY A 124 1.14 1.44 3.50
C GLY A 124 1.40 0.28 2.53
N LEU A 125 1.05 0.44 1.25
CA LEU A 125 1.36 -0.54 0.21
C LEU A 125 2.88 -0.68 -0.02
N ILE A 126 3.60 0.44 -0.09
CA ILE A 126 5.07 0.45 -0.23
C ILE A 126 5.71 -0.23 0.98
N GLN A 127 5.33 0.14 2.21
CA GLN A 127 5.83 -0.48 3.43
C GLN A 127 5.55 -1.99 3.45
N THR A 128 4.35 -2.41 3.09
CA THR A 128 3.98 -3.83 3.03
C THR A 128 4.85 -4.60 2.02
N ARG A 129 5.06 -4.03 0.83
CA ARG A 129 5.83 -4.65 -0.25
C ARG A 129 7.33 -4.73 0.06
N ASP A 130 7.91 -3.66 0.59
CA ASP A 130 9.35 -3.46 0.69
C ASP A 130 9.93 -3.81 2.06
N GLU A 131 9.14 -3.67 3.11
CA GLU A 131 9.57 -3.99 4.48
C GLU A 131 8.94 -5.29 4.96
N THR A 132 7.62 -5.33 5.11
CA THR A 132 6.92 -6.45 5.77
C THR A 132 7.10 -7.76 5.01
N ILE A 133 6.69 -7.81 3.73
CA ILE A 133 6.76 -9.03 2.93
C ILE A 133 8.21 -9.37 2.59
N SER A 134 9.04 -8.38 2.31
CA SER A 134 10.48 -8.57 2.02
C SER A 134 11.20 -9.23 3.20
N ASN A 135 10.97 -8.73 4.42
CA ASN A 135 11.54 -9.29 5.65
C ASN A 135 11.02 -10.72 5.89
N LEU A 136 9.73 -10.98 5.70
CA LEU A 136 9.19 -12.34 5.79
C LEU A 136 9.85 -13.32 4.82
N ILE A 137 10.02 -12.91 3.54
CA ILE A 137 10.72 -13.72 2.55
C ILE A 137 12.15 -14.03 3.04
N GLY A 138 12.88 -13.01 3.51
CA GLY A 138 14.23 -13.18 4.04
C GLY A 138 14.31 -14.13 5.23
N LYS A 139 13.34 -14.06 6.18
CA LYS A 139 13.27 -14.99 7.31
C LYS A 139 13.02 -16.42 6.85
N PHE A 140 12.11 -16.65 5.90
CA PHE A 140 11.87 -17.98 5.36
C PHE A 140 13.09 -18.51 4.58
N ASP A 141 13.76 -17.67 3.80
CA ASP A 141 14.99 -18.05 3.11
C ASP A 141 16.10 -18.45 4.10
N GLN A 142 16.27 -17.68 5.18
CA GLN A 142 17.23 -18.03 6.25
C GLN A 142 16.87 -19.36 6.94
N LEU A 143 15.59 -19.60 7.21
CA LEU A 143 15.11 -20.85 7.79
C LEU A 143 15.42 -22.03 6.87
N SER A 144 15.09 -21.91 5.58
CA SER A 144 15.34 -22.96 4.59
C SER A 144 16.82 -23.20 4.37
N GLN A 145 17.65 -22.15 4.28
CA GLN A 145 19.11 -22.28 4.18
C GLN A 145 19.69 -23.03 5.38
N THR A 146 19.26 -22.66 6.58
CA THR A 146 19.74 -23.32 7.79
C THR A 146 19.32 -24.78 7.80
N LEU A 147 18.07 -25.09 7.43
CA LEU A 147 17.59 -26.47 7.34
C LEU A 147 18.40 -27.29 6.32
N ILE A 148 18.59 -26.77 5.09
CA ILE A 148 19.37 -27.40 4.03
C ILE A 148 20.78 -27.68 4.53
N ASN A 149 21.48 -26.66 5.02
CA ASN A 149 22.87 -26.76 5.45
C ASN A 149 23.03 -27.73 6.63
N SER A 150 22.14 -27.65 7.63
CA SER A 150 22.21 -28.50 8.82
C SER A 150 22.00 -29.97 8.48
N VAL A 151 20.97 -30.27 7.67
CA VAL A 151 20.66 -31.65 7.28
C VAL A 151 21.74 -32.18 6.33
N ASN A 152 22.13 -31.41 5.31
CA ASN A 152 23.18 -31.84 4.38
C ASN A 152 24.50 -32.08 5.11
N LYS A 153 24.88 -31.23 6.06
CA LYS A 153 26.12 -31.40 6.83
C LYS A 153 26.15 -32.72 7.60
N ILE A 154 25.05 -33.10 8.26
CA ILE A 154 24.97 -34.38 8.97
C ILE A 154 24.86 -35.55 7.98
N HIS A 155 23.97 -35.44 7.00
CA HIS A 155 23.70 -36.48 6.02
C HIS A 155 24.95 -36.83 5.18
N ASN A 156 25.71 -35.82 4.75
CA ASN A 156 26.92 -35.97 3.94
C ASN A 156 28.01 -36.78 4.67
N SER A 157 28.03 -36.71 6.02
CA SER A 157 28.95 -37.49 6.86
C SER A 157 28.57 -38.98 7.03
N GLY A 158 27.34 -39.35 6.64
CA GLY A 158 26.83 -40.71 6.76
C GLY A 158 27.03 -41.57 5.52
N PHE A 159 26.67 -42.85 5.65
CA PHE A 159 26.71 -43.85 4.59
C PHE A 159 25.30 -44.37 4.28
N GLY A 160 24.99 -44.48 2.98
CA GLY A 160 23.80 -45.18 2.47
C GLY A 160 23.92 -46.70 2.57
N LEU A 161 22.84 -47.42 2.26
CA LEU A 161 22.86 -48.89 2.12
C LEU A 161 23.70 -49.35 0.93
N ASP A 162 23.96 -48.46 -0.03
CA ASP A 162 24.90 -48.66 -1.13
C ASP A 162 26.39 -48.52 -0.70
N GLY A 163 26.64 -48.18 0.58
CA GLY A 163 27.98 -48.00 1.14
C GLY A 163 28.66 -46.70 0.72
N ILE A 164 27.94 -45.78 0.06
CA ILE A 164 28.49 -44.52 -0.44
C ILE A 164 28.10 -43.38 0.52
N SER A 165 29.07 -42.52 0.82
CA SER A 165 28.90 -41.29 1.61
C SER A 165 28.99 -40.03 0.74
N GLY A 166 28.88 -38.85 1.36
CA GLY A 166 29.17 -37.59 0.67
C GLY A 166 28.03 -37.02 -0.16
N ARG A 167 26.80 -37.49 0.05
CA ARG A 167 25.60 -37.03 -0.68
C ARG A 167 24.86 -36.00 0.13
N ASP A 168 24.40 -34.95 -0.54
CA ASP A 168 23.49 -33.97 0.05
C ASP A 168 22.04 -34.47 -0.03
N PHE A 169 21.30 -34.33 1.06
CA PHE A 169 19.91 -34.75 1.16
C PHE A 169 18.97 -33.78 0.44
N PHE A 170 19.17 -32.48 0.65
CA PHE A 170 18.45 -31.40 0.00
C PHE A 170 19.32 -30.73 -1.06
N SER A 171 18.68 -30.21 -2.11
CA SER A 171 19.25 -29.22 -3.01
C SER A 171 18.43 -27.92 -2.95
N GLY A 172 19.00 -26.85 -3.47
CA GLY A 172 18.44 -25.49 -3.39
C GLY A 172 19.29 -24.56 -2.52
N THR A 173 18.91 -23.29 -2.51
CA THR A 173 19.63 -22.19 -1.86
C THR A 173 18.75 -21.36 -0.91
N GLY A 174 17.44 -21.61 -0.87
CA GLY A 174 16.51 -20.89 -0.03
C GLY A 174 15.11 -21.49 -0.03
N ALA A 175 14.13 -20.72 0.46
CA ALA A 175 12.76 -21.21 0.59
C ALA A 175 12.08 -21.40 -0.76
N SER A 176 12.53 -20.72 -1.80
CA SER A 176 11.90 -20.80 -3.12
C SER A 176 12.28 -22.02 -3.96
N ASP A 177 13.38 -22.69 -3.64
CA ASP A 177 13.96 -23.75 -4.47
C ASP A 177 14.35 -25.01 -3.69
N ILE A 178 14.16 -25.03 -2.35
CA ILE A 178 14.42 -26.20 -1.52
C ILE A 178 13.65 -27.42 -2.02
N LYS A 179 14.37 -28.52 -2.24
CA LYS A 179 13.81 -29.82 -2.63
C LYS A 179 14.71 -30.96 -2.18
N VAL A 180 14.15 -32.17 -2.10
CA VAL A 180 14.99 -33.38 -1.96
C VAL A 180 15.87 -33.50 -3.19
N ASN A 181 17.14 -33.86 -2.99
CA ASN A 181 18.11 -33.97 -4.07
C ASN A 181 17.65 -34.99 -5.13
N ASP A 182 17.44 -34.50 -6.35
CA ASP A 182 16.92 -35.20 -7.51
C ASP A 182 17.98 -35.44 -8.60
N ASP A 183 19.26 -35.20 -8.29
CA ASP A 183 20.36 -35.49 -9.21
C ASP A 183 20.38 -36.98 -9.62
N ALA A 184 20.60 -37.26 -10.90
CA ALA A 184 20.55 -38.63 -11.42
C ALA A 184 21.58 -39.57 -10.75
N THR A 185 22.73 -39.03 -10.34
CA THR A 185 23.85 -39.79 -9.76
C THR A 185 23.85 -39.78 -8.24
N THR A 186 23.57 -38.62 -7.62
CA THR A 186 23.64 -38.45 -6.16
C THR A 186 22.27 -38.40 -5.48
N GLY A 187 21.22 -38.07 -6.21
CA GLY A 187 19.87 -37.87 -5.69
C GLY A 187 19.21 -39.13 -5.18
N MET A 188 18.20 -38.95 -4.34
CA MET A 188 17.57 -40.01 -3.53
C MET A 188 16.15 -40.33 -3.97
N ILE A 189 15.59 -39.51 -4.85
CA ILE A 189 14.26 -39.73 -5.41
C ILE A 189 14.30 -41.02 -6.26
N GLY A 190 13.48 -42.00 -5.89
CA GLY A 190 13.47 -43.32 -6.51
C GLY A 190 14.61 -44.26 -6.10
N HIS A 191 15.48 -43.81 -5.19
CA HIS A 191 16.68 -44.52 -4.74
C HIS A 191 16.85 -44.46 -3.22
N PRO A 192 15.96 -45.12 -2.44
CA PRO A 192 16.00 -45.08 -0.97
C PRO A 192 17.29 -45.65 -0.38
N GLU A 193 18.00 -46.52 -1.10
CA GLU A 193 19.30 -47.07 -0.72
C GLU A 193 20.40 -46.00 -0.55
N ARG A 194 20.21 -44.82 -1.15
CA ARG A 194 21.16 -43.70 -1.10
C ARG A 194 21.00 -42.82 0.14
N ILE A 195 19.94 -43.01 0.92
CA ILE A 195 19.71 -42.26 2.16
C ILE A 195 20.73 -42.70 3.20
N ALA A 196 21.57 -41.76 3.63
CA ALA A 196 22.62 -42.00 4.61
C ALA A 196 22.05 -42.03 6.03
N ALA A 197 21.87 -43.24 6.56
CA ALA A 197 21.39 -43.44 7.93
C ALA A 197 22.49 -43.96 8.89
N SER A 198 23.52 -44.59 8.34
CA SER A 198 24.58 -45.24 9.10
C SER A 198 25.80 -44.32 9.25
N GLN A 199 26.43 -44.30 10.42
CA GLN A 199 27.67 -43.53 10.63
C GLN A 199 28.90 -44.20 10.01
N ASN A 200 28.91 -45.53 9.90
CA ASN A 200 30.07 -46.34 9.52
C ASN A 200 29.78 -47.32 8.36
N GLY A 201 28.60 -47.27 7.77
CA GLY A 201 28.17 -48.17 6.69
C GLY A 201 27.60 -49.51 7.17
N GLU A 202 27.51 -49.75 8.49
CA GLU A 202 26.91 -50.97 9.03
C GLU A 202 25.39 -50.99 8.81
N VAL A 203 24.90 -52.13 8.32
CA VAL A 203 23.46 -52.38 8.16
C VAL A 203 22.79 -52.40 9.54
N GLY A 204 21.76 -51.58 9.72
CA GLY A 204 21.01 -51.46 10.98
C GLY A 204 21.47 -50.30 11.88
N ASN A 205 22.57 -49.63 11.55
CA ASN A 205 22.98 -48.39 12.23
C ASN A 205 22.11 -47.21 11.74
N ASN A 206 21.52 -46.48 12.68
CA ASN A 206 20.62 -45.35 12.42
C ASN A 206 21.10 -44.03 13.07
N GLN A 207 22.38 -43.94 13.42
CA GLN A 207 22.92 -42.82 14.19
C GLN A 207 22.78 -41.48 13.44
N ILE A 208 23.01 -41.46 12.12
CA ILE A 208 22.88 -40.24 11.30
C ILE A 208 21.41 -39.78 11.25
N ALA A 209 20.48 -40.73 11.12
CA ALA A 209 19.05 -40.43 11.15
C ALA A 209 18.63 -39.88 12.53
N LEU A 210 19.18 -40.42 13.61
CA LEU A 210 18.95 -39.92 14.97
C LEU A 210 19.54 -38.51 15.17
N ASP A 211 20.71 -38.23 14.61
CA ASP A 211 21.35 -36.91 14.73
C ASP A 211 20.64 -35.85 13.88
N ILE A 212 20.11 -36.21 12.71
CA ILE A 212 19.18 -35.36 11.96
C ILE A 212 17.90 -35.11 12.76
N ALA A 213 17.34 -36.13 13.41
CA ALA A 213 16.14 -35.96 14.23
C ALA A 213 16.36 -34.99 15.40
N LYS A 214 17.55 -34.98 16.01
CA LYS A 214 17.90 -34.02 17.08
C LYS A 214 18.00 -32.57 16.61
N LEU A 215 18.11 -32.29 15.30
CA LEU A 215 18.15 -30.93 14.76
C LEU A 215 16.91 -30.10 15.11
N SER A 216 15.77 -30.74 15.43
CA SER A 216 14.57 -30.04 15.89
C SER A 216 14.76 -29.30 17.20
N ASP A 217 15.67 -29.80 18.06
CA ASP A 217 15.79 -29.40 19.47
C ASP A 217 17.06 -28.60 19.76
N VAL A 218 18.06 -28.67 18.86
CA VAL A 218 19.33 -27.96 19.02
C VAL A 218 19.34 -26.60 18.32
N ARG A 219 20.34 -25.79 18.65
CA ARG A 219 20.60 -24.51 17.97
C ARG A 219 21.69 -24.69 16.93
N VAL A 220 21.50 -24.07 15.78
CA VAL A 220 22.37 -24.22 14.61
C VAL A 220 22.64 -22.87 13.97
N ALA A 221 23.89 -22.59 13.59
CA ALA A 221 24.21 -21.43 12.78
C ALA A 221 23.65 -21.54 11.35
N LEU A 222 23.64 -20.43 10.63
CA LEU A 222 23.24 -20.39 9.22
C LEU A 222 24.08 -21.33 8.32
N ASP A 223 25.34 -21.60 8.68
CA ASP A 223 26.24 -22.52 7.96
C ASP A 223 25.98 -24.01 8.29
N GLY A 224 24.96 -24.31 9.10
CA GLY A 224 24.64 -25.66 9.56
C GLY A 224 25.50 -26.17 10.72
N THR A 225 26.39 -25.35 11.29
CA THR A 225 27.20 -25.73 12.45
C THR A 225 26.37 -25.66 13.74
N ILE A 226 26.38 -26.72 14.54
CA ILE A 226 25.77 -26.70 15.88
C ILE A 226 26.62 -25.80 16.76
N ILE A 227 26.08 -24.64 17.13
CA ILE A 227 26.72 -23.66 18.01
C ILE A 227 25.67 -23.10 18.98
N ASP A 228 26.07 -22.85 20.22
CA ASP A 228 25.20 -22.28 21.26
C ASP A 228 25.60 -20.83 21.54
N ASN A 229 25.35 -19.95 20.55
CA ASN A 229 25.62 -18.52 20.67
C ASN A 229 24.56 -17.67 19.96
N VAL A 230 24.75 -16.35 19.95
CA VAL A 230 23.79 -15.37 19.39
C VAL A 230 23.51 -15.59 17.89
N ASN A 231 24.42 -16.21 17.15
CA ASN A 231 24.29 -16.45 15.70
C ASN A 231 23.62 -17.79 15.37
N SER A 232 23.03 -18.45 16.37
CA SER A 232 22.39 -19.76 16.25
C SER A 232 20.86 -19.67 16.33
N ILE A 233 20.19 -20.41 15.46
CA ILE A 233 18.73 -20.56 15.46
C ILE A 233 18.35 -22.00 15.81
N ASN A 234 17.31 -22.15 16.62
CA ASN A 234 16.58 -23.41 16.66
C ASN A 234 15.48 -23.32 15.59
N ILE A 235 15.46 -24.26 14.64
CA ILE A 235 14.62 -24.21 13.42
C ILE A 235 13.13 -24.08 13.79
N SER A 236 12.66 -24.91 14.72
CA SER A 236 11.26 -24.92 15.17
C SER A 236 10.88 -23.60 15.86
N LYS A 237 11.73 -23.12 16.78
CA LYS A 237 11.51 -21.89 17.52
C LYS A 237 11.53 -20.67 16.61
N PHE A 238 12.47 -20.61 15.66
CA PHE A 238 12.59 -19.50 14.70
C PHE A 238 11.34 -19.39 13.81
N TYR A 239 10.80 -20.51 13.36
CA TYR A 239 9.53 -20.53 12.62
C TYR A 239 8.38 -19.99 13.47
N SER A 240 8.20 -20.52 14.69
CA SER A 240 7.13 -20.08 15.59
C SER A 240 7.25 -18.59 15.97
N GLU A 241 8.46 -18.10 16.25
CA GLU A 241 8.71 -16.68 16.52
C GLU A 241 8.41 -15.79 15.32
N THR A 242 8.76 -16.23 14.11
CA THR A 242 8.45 -15.50 12.88
C THR A 242 6.95 -15.36 12.67
N VAL A 243 6.20 -16.46 12.83
CA VAL A 243 4.73 -16.47 12.70
C VAL A 243 4.08 -15.63 13.81
N ASN A 244 4.54 -15.76 15.06
CA ASN A 244 4.01 -14.99 16.19
C ASN A 244 4.29 -13.49 16.06
N SER A 245 5.49 -13.11 15.62
CA SER A 245 5.85 -11.71 15.34
C SER A 245 4.93 -11.14 14.27
N PHE A 246 4.78 -11.83 13.15
CA PHE A 246 3.91 -11.37 12.07
C PHE A 246 2.45 -11.26 12.51
N GLY A 247 1.94 -12.23 13.27
CA GLY A 247 0.59 -12.18 13.83
C GLY A 247 0.40 -11.00 14.80
N THR A 248 1.44 -10.66 15.58
CA THR A 248 1.44 -9.49 16.46
C THR A 248 1.43 -8.20 15.65
N ASP A 249 2.24 -8.10 14.59
CA ASP A 249 2.30 -6.92 13.70
C ASP A 249 0.96 -6.66 13.01
N VAL A 250 0.27 -7.73 12.55
CA VAL A 250 -1.08 -7.65 11.98
C VAL A 250 -2.09 -7.19 13.03
N LYS A 251 -2.02 -7.74 14.25
CA LYS A 251 -2.91 -7.34 15.34
C LYS A 251 -2.72 -5.86 15.71
N LEU A 252 -1.49 -5.39 15.80
CA LEU A 252 -1.17 -3.99 16.09
C LEU A 252 -1.64 -3.07 14.96
N SER A 253 -1.43 -3.45 13.70
CA SER A 253 -1.92 -2.71 12.53
C SER A 253 -3.44 -2.57 12.55
N ASN A 254 -4.18 -3.64 12.88
CA ASN A 254 -5.64 -3.59 12.98
C ASN A 254 -6.11 -2.68 14.12
N MET A 255 -5.49 -2.77 15.31
CA MET A 255 -5.81 -1.89 16.43
C MET A 255 -5.53 -0.41 16.10
N MET A 256 -4.44 -0.13 15.39
CA MET A 256 -4.12 1.24 14.94
C MET A 256 -5.14 1.74 13.91
N LEU A 257 -5.55 0.88 12.96
CA LEU A 257 -6.58 1.21 11.98
C LEU A 257 -7.90 1.59 12.66
N GLU A 258 -8.38 0.77 13.61
CA GLU A 258 -9.59 1.06 14.39
C GLU A 258 -9.45 2.40 15.14
N SER A 259 -8.29 2.65 15.75
CA SER A 259 -8.04 3.92 16.45
C SER A 259 -8.08 5.12 15.51
N VAL A 260 -7.45 5.04 14.34
CA VAL A 260 -7.43 6.13 13.36
C VAL A 260 -8.83 6.36 12.78
N GLN A 261 -9.60 5.31 12.52
CA GLN A 261 -10.98 5.43 12.05
C GLN A 261 -11.87 6.18 13.05
N MET A 262 -11.73 5.91 14.35
CA MET A 262 -12.44 6.65 15.38
C MET A 262 -12.06 8.15 15.37
N ILE A 263 -10.77 8.46 15.21
CA ILE A 263 -10.30 9.85 15.15
C ILE A 263 -10.86 10.55 13.89
N VAL A 264 -10.83 9.88 12.74
CA VAL A 264 -11.39 10.42 11.49
C VAL A 264 -12.88 10.68 11.66
N SER A 265 -13.64 9.75 12.24
CA SER A 265 -15.08 9.93 12.50
C SER A 265 -15.37 11.11 13.42
N ASP A 266 -14.62 11.29 14.52
CA ASP A 266 -14.79 12.46 15.41
C ASP A 266 -14.46 13.77 14.69
N LEU A 267 -13.42 13.78 13.85
CA LEU A 267 -13.06 14.97 13.07
C LEU A 267 -14.08 15.27 11.97
N GLU A 268 -14.66 14.26 11.33
CA GLU A 268 -15.75 14.42 10.35
C GLU A 268 -17.00 15.00 11.02
N GLU A 269 -17.42 14.47 12.17
CA GLU A 269 -18.55 15.00 12.94
C GLU A 269 -18.30 16.46 13.37
N ARG A 270 -17.09 16.79 13.83
CA ARG A 270 -16.72 18.17 14.16
C ARG A 270 -16.74 19.07 12.93
N LYS A 271 -16.19 18.60 11.80
CA LYS A 271 -16.20 19.34 10.53
C LYS A 271 -17.65 19.62 10.12
N GLU A 272 -18.54 18.65 10.17
CA GLU A 272 -19.97 18.84 9.88
C GLU A 272 -20.64 19.83 10.85
N SER A 273 -20.29 19.80 12.14
CA SER A 273 -20.83 20.75 13.12
C SER A 273 -20.39 22.20 12.89
N VAL A 274 -19.17 22.41 12.39
CA VAL A 274 -18.61 23.74 12.10
C VAL A 274 -19.01 24.22 10.70
N SER A 275 -19.05 23.31 9.74
CA SER A 275 -19.58 23.50 8.38
C SER A 275 -21.12 23.51 8.36
N GLY A 276 -21.77 23.35 9.51
CA GLY A 276 -23.22 23.40 9.72
C GLY A 276 -23.85 24.79 9.55
N VAL A 277 -23.23 25.63 8.73
CA VAL A 277 -23.72 26.89 8.18
C VAL A 277 -23.81 26.58 6.66
N SER A 278 -24.96 26.45 6.00
CA SER A 278 -26.13 27.31 6.14
C SER A 278 -27.38 26.77 5.42
N LEU A 279 -28.17 25.90 6.06
CA LEU A 279 -29.58 25.77 5.63
C LEU A 279 -30.31 27.11 5.82
N ASP A 280 -29.87 27.93 6.78
CA ASP A 280 -30.44 29.25 7.06
C ASP A 280 -29.98 30.33 6.05
N GLU A 281 -28.74 30.39 5.57
CA GLU A 281 -28.39 31.29 4.44
C GLU A 281 -28.89 30.74 3.11
N GLU A 282 -28.88 29.43 2.88
CA GLU A 282 -29.46 28.87 1.65
C GLU A 282 -30.97 29.10 1.61
N MET A 283 -31.67 28.99 2.75
CA MET A 283 -33.07 29.40 2.90
C MET A 283 -33.25 30.91 2.83
N THR A 284 -32.32 31.71 3.37
CA THR A 284 -32.36 33.18 3.24
C THR A 284 -32.21 33.61 1.79
N GLU A 285 -31.32 32.96 1.02
CA GLU A 285 -31.12 33.22 -0.39
C GLU A 285 -32.30 32.72 -1.23
N LEU A 286 -32.92 31.58 -0.87
CA LEU A 286 -34.18 31.12 -1.44
C LEU A 286 -35.34 32.10 -1.19
N ILE A 287 -35.49 32.60 0.06
CA ILE A 287 -36.50 33.60 0.43
C ILE A 287 -36.24 34.92 -0.29
N ARG A 288 -34.97 35.31 -0.46
CA ARG A 288 -34.56 36.50 -1.21
C ARG A 288 -34.90 36.37 -2.68
N LEU A 289 -34.59 35.24 -3.30
CA LEU A 289 -34.96 34.93 -4.69
C LEU A 289 -36.48 34.91 -4.85
N GLN A 290 -37.22 34.28 -3.93
CA GLN A 290 -38.68 34.27 -3.95
C GLN A 290 -39.28 35.69 -3.85
N LYS A 291 -38.79 36.52 -2.92
CA LYS A 291 -39.23 37.92 -2.79
C LYS A 291 -38.89 38.76 -4.03
N ALA A 292 -37.74 38.52 -4.65
CA ALA A 292 -37.34 39.18 -5.88
C ALA A 292 -38.27 38.80 -7.04
N TYR A 293 -38.61 37.51 -7.18
CA TYR A 293 -39.58 37.02 -8.17
C TYR A 293 -40.99 37.59 -7.93
N GLU A 294 -41.49 37.58 -6.70
CA GLU A 294 -42.79 38.17 -6.35
C GLU A 294 -42.84 39.68 -6.64
N SER A 295 -41.75 40.40 -6.38
CA SER A 295 -41.63 41.83 -6.68
C SER A 295 -41.59 42.10 -8.18
N ALA A 296 -40.84 41.29 -8.94
CA ALA A 296 -40.80 41.38 -10.40
C ALA A 296 -42.16 41.07 -11.04
N ALA A 297 -42.88 40.07 -10.53
CA ALA A 297 -44.23 39.73 -10.99
C ALA A 297 -45.24 40.87 -10.71
N LYS A 298 -45.17 41.50 -9.53
CA LYS A 298 -45.97 42.69 -9.22
C LYS A 298 -45.63 43.86 -10.15
N TYR A 299 -44.35 44.11 -10.39
CA TYR A 299 -43.90 45.13 -11.35
C TYR A 299 -44.46 44.88 -12.76
N MET A 300 -44.41 43.64 -13.25
CA MET A 300 -44.98 43.27 -14.55
C MET A 300 -46.51 43.44 -14.59
N SER A 301 -47.21 43.13 -13.50
CA SER A 301 -48.65 43.38 -13.39
C SER A 301 -48.98 44.87 -13.47
N VAL A 302 -48.22 45.72 -12.76
CA VAL A 302 -48.40 47.18 -12.80
C VAL A 302 -48.06 47.73 -14.18
N ILE A 303 -47.05 47.20 -14.87
CA ILE A 303 -46.74 47.57 -16.25
C ILE A 303 -47.88 47.19 -17.19
N ASN A 304 -48.46 45.99 -17.07
CA ASN A 304 -49.61 45.56 -17.87
C ASN A 304 -50.84 46.45 -17.61
N GLU A 305 -51.10 46.81 -16.35
CA GLU A 305 -52.22 47.69 -15.98
C GLU A 305 -51.99 49.14 -16.49
N MET A 306 -50.74 49.62 -16.48
CA MET A 306 -50.36 50.88 -17.13
C MET A 306 -50.48 50.81 -18.66
N LEU A 307 -50.14 49.68 -19.29
CA LEU A 307 -50.32 49.49 -20.73
C LEU A 307 -51.80 49.42 -21.10
N ASP A 308 -52.62 48.73 -20.31
CA ASP A 308 -54.06 48.63 -20.52
C ASP A 308 -54.75 49.99 -20.33
N THR A 309 -54.38 50.76 -19.31
CA THR A 309 -54.90 52.13 -19.12
C THR A 309 -54.45 53.07 -20.24
N LEU A 310 -53.21 52.96 -20.73
CA LEU A 310 -52.76 53.70 -21.91
C LEU A 310 -53.52 53.29 -23.18
N MET A 311 -53.84 52.00 -23.35
CA MET A 311 -54.68 51.53 -24.46
C MET A 311 -56.13 52.00 -24.34
N GLN A 312 -56.66 52.14 -23.12
CA GLN A 312 -58.02 52.61 -22.86
C GLN A 312 -58.18 54.13 -23.05
N ILE A 313 -57.09 54.90 -22.90
CA ILE A 313 -57.07 56.35 -23.15
C ILE A 313 -56.73 56.67 -24.61
N GLY A 314 -56.04 55.76 -25.31
CA GLY A 314 -55.63 55.90 -26.71
C GLY A 314 -56.60 55.32 -27.75
N GLY A 315 -57.73 54.75 -27.34
CA GLY A 315 -58.79 54.18 -28.19
C GLY A 315 -60.05 55.04 -28.25
#